data_AF-A0A0E2UFX6-F1
#
_entry.id   AF-A0A0E2UFX6-F1
#
_cell.length_a   1.000
_cell.length_b   1.000
_cell.length_c   1.000
_cell.angle_alpha   90.00
_cell.angle_beta   90.00
_cell.angle_gamma   90.00
#
_symmetry.space_group_name_H-M   'P 1'
#
loop_
_entity.id
_entity.type
_entity.pdbx_description
1 polymer ?
#
loop_
_entity_poly.entity_id
_entity_poly.type
_entity_poly.pdbx_seq_one_letter_code
_entity_poly.pdbx_strand_id
1 'polypeptide(L)'
;MKTKKKDIINRLKRTEGQIRGIQRMIEEEKSCFDVITQLTAIRSSINSTMGVIIGEKITQVIENPSDDPQLQEERINQAINLIIKK
;
A
#
# COMPACT_ATOMS: atom_id res chain seq x y z
N MET A 1 3.91 -9.34 14.90
CA MET A 1 2.88 -9.33 13.84
C MET A 1 1.53 -8.62 14.18
N LYS A 2 1.03 -8.58 15.43
CA LYS A 2 -0.32 -8.02 15.73
C LYS A 2 -0.44 -6.49 15.54
N THR A 3 0.61 -5.72 15.81
CA THR A 3 0.55 -4.25 15.86
C THR A 3 0.39 -3.61 14.47
N LYS A 4 1.16 -4.04 13.46
CA LYS A 4 1.09 -3.46 12.10
C LYS A 4 -0.13 -3.89 11.28
N LYS A 5 -0.70 -5.08 11.53
CA LYS A 5 -1.91 -5.57 10.82
C LYS A 5 -3.10 -4.64 11.04
N LYS A 6 -3.30 -4.19 12.28
CA LYS A 6 -4.38 -3.25 12.63
C LYS A 6 -4.20 -1.91 11.92
N ASP A 7 -2.98 -1.40 11.86
CA ASP A 7 -2.68 -0.12 11.21
C ASP A 7 -2.90 -0.16 9.70
N ILE A 8 -2.48 -1.25 9.03
CA ILE A 8 -2.74 -1.46 7.61
C ILE A 8 -4.24 -1.51 7.34
N ILE A 9 -5.00 -2.28 8.13
CA ILE A 9 -6.46 -2.35 8.00
C ILE A 9 -7.10 -0.97 8.21
N ASN A 10 -6.64 -0.21 9.21
CA ASN A 10 -7.16 1.14 9.47
C ASN A 10 -6.85 2.11 8.32
N ARG A 11 -5.68 2.00 7.68
CA ARG A 11 -5.35 2.77 6.46
C ARG A 11 -6.30 2.40 5.32
N LEU A 12 -6.51 1.11 5.07
CA LEU A 12 -7.42 0.65 4.03
C LEU A 12 -8.87 1.09 4.27
N LYS A 13 -9.37 1.01 5.51
CA LYS A 13 -10.72 1.51 5.87
C LYS A 13 -10.88 3.01 5.62
N ARG A 14 -9.82 3.81 5.87
CA ARG A 14 -9.84 5.24 5.55
C ARG A 14 -9.92 5.46 4.04
N THR A 15 -9.10 4.76 3.26
CA THR A 15 -9.14 4.82 1.80
C THR A 15 -10.51 4.41 1.24
N GLU A 16 -11.12 3.36 1.78
CA GLU A 16 -12.49 2.93 1.44
C GLU A 16 -13.52 4.05 1.71
N GLY A 17 -13.40 4.75 2.84
CA GLY A 17 -14.21 5.93 3.15
C GLY A 17 -14.02 7.06 2.15
N GLN A 18 -12.79 7.30 1.68
CA GLN A 18 -12.50 8.30 0.65
C GLN A 18 -13.12 7.91 -0.70
N ILE A 19 -13.06 6.63 -1.09
CA ILE A 19 -13.70 6.14 -2.32
C ILE A 19 -15.22 6.40 -2.28
N ARG A 20 -15.88 6.07 -1.15
CA ARG A 20 -17.30 6.41 -0.95
C ARG A 20 -17.58 7.91 -0.98
N GLY A 21 -16.64 8.73 -0.50
CA GLY A 21 -16.71 10.18 -0.61
C GLY A 21 -16.72 10.65 -2.07
N ILE A 22 -15.83 10.09 -2.90
CA ILE A 22 -15.73 10.42 -4.31
C ILE A 22 -16.99 10.00 -5.09
N GLN A 23 -17.55 8.83 -4.79
CA GLN A 23 -18.83 8.40 -5.39
C GLN A 23 -19.92 9.45 -5.16
N ARG A 24 -20.08 9.92 -3.92
CA ARG A 24 -21.03 11.00 -3.58
C ARG A 24 -20.69 12.32 -4.27
N MET A 25 -19.41 12.69 -4.38
CA MET A 25 -19.01 13.90 -5.12
C MET A 25 -19.42 13.84 -6.59
N ILE A 26 -19.36 12.66 -7.20
CA ILE A 26 -19.79 12.45 -8.59
C ILE A 26 -21.32 12.54 -8.68
N GLU A 27 -22.05 11.89 -7.77
CA GLU A 27 -23.51 11.95 -7.68
C GLU A 27 -24.04 13.38 -7.43
N GLU A 28 -23.30 14.19 -6.67
CA GLU A 28 -23.58 15.60 -6.38
C GLU A 28 -23.04 16.56 -7.46
N GLU A 29 -22.57 16.05 -8.60
CA GLU A 29 -22.03 16.82 -9.73
C GLU A 29 -20.93 17.84 -9.32
N LYS A 30 -20.07 17.46 -8.36
CA LYS A 30 -18.90 18.28 -7.98
C LYS A 30 -17.94 18.45 -9.15
N SER A 31 -17.11 19.48 -9.06
CA SER A 31 -16.15 19.79 -10.13
C SER A 31 -15.19 18.62 -10.40
N CYS A 32 -14.85 18.41 -11.67
CA CYS A 32 -13.87 17.41 -12.07
C CYS A 32 -12.51 17.63 -11.37
N PHE A 33 -12.14 18.90 -11.13
CA PHE A 33 -10.90 19.25 -10.44
C PHE A 33 -10.88 18.74 -8.98
N ASP A 34 -11.99 18.90 -8.26
CA ASP A 34 -12.11 18.42 -6.88
C ASP A 34 -12.07 16.89 -6.83
N VAL A 35 -12.77 16.22 -7.74
CA VAL A 35 -12.75 14.75 -7.85
C VAL A 35 -11.34 14.23 -8.14
N ILE A 36 -10.62 14.82 -9.10
CA ILE A 36 -9.23 14.46 -9.44
C ILE A 36 -8.29 14.68 -8.25
N THR A 37 -8.50 15.76 -7.50
CA THR A 37 -7.74 16.05 -6.28
C THR A 37 -7.93 14.94 -5.24
N GLN A 38 -9.17 14.51 -5.00
CA GLN A 38 -9.44 13.41 -4.06
C GLN A 38 -8.91 12.06 -4.56
N LEU A 39 -9.03 11.76 -5.85
CA LEU A 39 -8.43 10.55 -6.43
C LEU A 39 -6.91 10.53 -6.26
N THR A 40 -6.26 11.67 -6.42
CA THR A 40 -4.80 11.79 -6.19
C THR A 40 -4.44 11.56 -4.73
N ALA A 41 -5.25 12.06 -3.78
CA ALA A 41 -5.07 11.79 -2.37
C ALA A 41 -5.22 10.28 -2.05
N ILE A 42 -6.19 9.59 -2.65
CA ILE A 42 -6.36 8.14 -2.52
C ILE A 42 -5.15 7.40 -3.07
N ARG A 43 -4.66 7.76 -4.27
CA ARG A 43 -3.46 7.15 -4.86
C ARG A 43 -2.26 7.28 -3.93
N SER A 44 -2.07 8.45 -3.33
CA SER A 44 -1.01 8.66 -2.31
C SER A 44 -1.18 7.76 -1.08
N SER A 45 -2.41 7.66 -0.55
CA SER A 45 -2.74 6.79 0.59
C SER A 45 -2.45 5.31 0.31
N ILE A 46 -2.80 4.83 -0.89
CA ILE A 46 -2.54 3.46 -1.34
C ILE A 46 -1.04 3.22 -1.47
N ASN A 47 -0.30 4.11 -2.13
CA ASN A 47 1.14 4.00 -2.28
C ASN A 47 1.86 3.95 -0.93
N SER A 48 1.44 4.80 0.02
CA SER A 48 1.98 4.78 1.39
C SER A 48 1.71 3.45 2.09
N THR A 49 0.49 2.92 1.96
CA THR A 49 0.10 1.63 2.57
C THR A 49 0.88 0.47 1.95
N MET A 50 1.08 0.48 0.64
CA MET A 50 1.89 -0.49 -0.08
C MET A 50 3.35 -0.46 0.40
N GLY A 51 3.93 0.73 0.55
CA GLY A 51 5.30 0.89 1.09
C GLY A 51 5.47 0.29 2.49
N VAL A 52 4.47 0.45 3.37
CA VAL A 52 4.48 -0.19 4.70
C VAL A 52 4.48 -1.72 4.60
N ILE A 53 3.68 -2.29 3.71
CA ILE A 53 3.60 -3.74 3.50
C ILE A 53 4.91 -4.30 2.92
N ILE A 54 5.48 -3.62 1.93
CA ILE A 54 6.73 -4.05 1.30
C ILE A 54 7.90 -3.94 2.29
N GLY A 55 8.00 -2.83 3.05
CA GLY A 55 9.03 -2.68 4.08
C GLY A 55 8.95 -3.78 5.14
N GLU A 56 7.74 -4.20 5.51
CA GLU A 56 7.55 -5.35 6.40
C GLU A 56 8.03 -6.66 5.76
N LYS A 57 7.72 -6.90 4.48
CA LYS A 57 8.19 -8.09 3.76
C LYS A 57 9.72 -8.15 3.71
N ILE A 58 10.39 -7.02 3.43
CA ILE A 58 11.85 -6.92 3.42
C ILE A 58 12.41 -7.23 4.82
N THR A 59 11.84 -6.63 5.85
CA THR A 59 12.24 -6.88 7.25
C THR A 59 12.15 -8.37 7.57
N GLN A 60 11.06 -9.04 7.20
CA GLN A 60 10.88 -10.48 7.43
C GLN A 60 11.88 -11.35 6.67
N VAL A 61 12.26 -10.98 5.44
CA VAL A 61 13.26 -11.71 4.64
C VAL A 61 14.66 -11.59 5.27
N ILE A 62 14.98 -10.44 5.87
CA ILE A 62 16.25 -10.19 6.56
C ILE A 62 16.28 -10.90 7.92
N GLU A 63 15.21 -10.79 8.71
CA GLU A 63 15.14 -11.38 10.07
C GLU A 63 15.06 -12.91 10.05
N ASN A 64 14.59 -13.50 8.95
CA ASN A 64 14.44 -14.95 8.80
C ASN A 64 15.14 -15.40 7.50
N PRO A 65 16.49 -15.44 7.50
CA PRO A 65 17.25 -15.88 6.34
C PRO A 65 17.01 -17.36 6.05
N SER A 66 17.09 -17.74 4.78
CA SER A 66 17.11 -19.15 4.37
C SER A 66 18.53 -19.71 4.47
N ASP A 67 18.64 -21.00 4.80
CA ASP A 67 19.91 -21.74 4.78
C ASP A 67 20.40 -22.01 3.34
N ASP A 68 19.50 -21.89 2.35
CA ASP A 68 19.85 -21.95 0.92
C ASP A 68 20.16 -20.54 0.40
N PRO A 69 21.42 -20.26 0.00
CA PRO A 69 21.82 -18.97 -0.52
C PRO A 69 21.05 -18.54 -1.77
N GLN A 70 20.71 -19.46 -2.68
CA GLN A 70 19.98 -19.15 -3.91
C GLN A 70 18.54 -18.75 -3.59
N LEU A 71 17.89 -19.50 -2.70
CA LEU A 71 16.55 -19.16 -2.24
C LEU A 71 16.51 -17.83 -1.48
N GLN A 72 17.55 -17.52 -0.69
CA GLN A 72 17.64 -16.24 0.01
C GLN A 72 17.78 -15.07 -0.96
N GLU A 73 18.63 -15.21 -1.98
CA GLU A 73 18.78 -14.21 -3.03
C GLU A 73 17.47 -13.97 -3.79
N GLU A 74 16.76 -15.05 -4.14
CA GLU A 74 15.46 -14.94 -4.81
C GLU A 74 14.43 -14.20 -3.96
N ARG A 75 14.34 -14.51 -2.66
CA ARG A 75 13.42 -13.84 -1.72
C ARG A 75 13.71 -12.34 -1.61
N ILE A 76 14.98 -11.95 -1.59
CA ILE A 76 15.41 -10.54 -1.56
C ILE A 76 15.02 -9.85 -2.87
N ASN A 77 15.34 -10.46 -4.02
CA ASN A 77 15.04 -9.91 -5.34
C ASN A 77 13.53 -9.75 -5.56
N GLN A 78 12.73 -10.71 -5.13
CA GLN A 78 11.26 -10.61 -5.15
C GLN A 78 10.77 -9.40 -4.34
N ALA A 79 11.30 -9.17 -3.14
CA ALA A 79 10.91 -8.05 -2.30
C ALA A 79 11.34 -6.69 -2.90
N ILE A 80 12.54 -6.60 -3.48
CA ILE A 80 13.04 -5.40 -4.17
C ILE A 80 12.18 -5.07 -5.39
N ASN A 81 11.80 -6.08 -6.18
CA ASN A 81 11.01 -5.88 -7.38
C ASN A 81 9.61 -5.29 -7.10
N LEU A 82 9.07 -5.49 -5.90
CA LEU A 82 7.82 -4.85 -5.48
C LEU A 82 7.94 -3.33 -5.31
N ILE A 83 9.15 -2.79 -5.10
CA ILE A 83 9.40 -1.35 -4.99
C ILE A 83 9.60 -0.72 -6.37
N ILE A 84 10.28 -1.44 -7.26
CA ILE A 84 10.72 -0.93 -8.56
C ILE A 84 9.58 -0.92 -9.59
N LYS A 85 8.64 -1.87 -9.52
CA LYS A 85 7.43 -1.86 -10.36
C LYS A 85 6.49 -0.74 -9.90
N LYS A 86 6.66 0.46 -10.46
CA LYS A 86 5.66 1.53 -10.47
C LYS A 86 4.74 1.41 -11.67
#